data_AF-A0A7L2Z5A7-F1
#
_entry.id   AF-A0A7L2Z5A7-F1
#
_cell.length_a   1.000
_cell.length_b   1.000
_cell.length_c   1.000
_cell.angle_alpha   90.00
_cell.angle_beta   90.00
_cell.angle_gamma   90.00
#
_symmetry.space_group_name_H-M   'P 1'
#
loop_
_entity.id
_entity.type
_entity.pdbx_description
1 polymer ?
#
loop_
_entity_poly.entity_id
_entity_poly.type
_entity_poly.pdbx_seq_one_letter_code
_entity_poly.pdbx_strand_id
1 'polypeptide(L)' 'QVAALAGVPPEDQVLSVSGTPLDDDAVLGQCPLPEFTTLELSTRLLGGKVHGSLARAGKVRGQTPKVS' A
#
# COMPACT_ATOMS: atom_id res chain seq x y z
N GLN A 1 -24.43 -0.16 -3.83
CA GLN A 1 -24.39 0.12 -2.38
C GLN A 1 -22.97 -0.18 -1.93
N VAL A 2 -22.13 0.84 -1.77
CA VAL A 2 -20.78 0.66 -1.21
C VAL A 2 -21.00 0.36 0.27
N ALA A 3 -20.57 -0.81 0.74
CA ALA A 3 -20.61 -1.10 2.17
C ALA A 3 -19.77 -0.05 2.88
N ALA A 4 -20.38 0.76 3.74
CA ALA A 4 -19.63 1.69 4.57
C ALA A 4 -18.66 0.84 5.41
N LEU A 5 -17.35 1.08 5.26
CA LEU A 5 -16.35 0.64 6.23
C LEU A 5 -16.61 1.44 7.53
N ALA A 6 -17.65 1.05 8.25
CA ALA A 6 -18.06 1.71 9.46
C ALA A 6 -16.91 1.64 10.48
N GLY A 7 -16.37 2.80 10.85
CA GLY A 7 -15.31 2.92 11.85
C GLY A 7 -13.90 3.18 11.30
N VAL A 8 -13.69 3.25 9.99
CA VAL A 8 -12.43 3.74 9.40
C VAL A 8 -12.58 5.22 9.07
N PRO A 9 -11.73 6.12 9.59
CA PRO A 9 -11.84 7.53 9.28
C PRO A 9 -11.48 7.79 7.80
N PRO A 10 -12.09 8.77 7.12
CA PRO A 10 -11.92 8.96 5.67
C PRO A 10 -10.46 9.10 5.21
N GLU A 11 -9.61 9.75 6.02
CA GLU A 11 -8.18 9.92 5.75
C GLU A 11 -7.40 8.59 5.68
N ASP A 12 -7.91 7.54 6.34
CA ASP A 12 -7.33 6.20 6.33
C ASP A 12 -7.90 5.33 5.21
N GLN A 13 -8.88 5.82 4.46
CA GLN A 13 -9.46 5.12 3.32
C GLN A 13 -8.70 5.49 2.03
N VAL A 14 -8.58 4.51 1.14
CA VAL A 14 -7.98 4.69 -0.19
C VAL A 14 -8.91 4.07 -1.22
N LEU A 15 -9.36 4.90 -2.16
CA LEU A 15 -10.18 4.49 -3.28
C LEU A 15 -9.27 4.27 -4.49
N SER A 16 -9.38 3.11 -5.16
CA SER A 16 -8.55 2.76 -6.30
C SER A 16 -9.35 2.21 -7.48
N VAL A 17 -8.80 2.43 -8.68
CA VAL A 17 -9.29 1.88 -9.95
C VAL A 17 -8.18 1.00 -10.51
N SER A 18 -8.46 -0.28 -10.72
CA SER A 18 -7.48 -1.23 -11.28
C SER A 18 -6.12 -1.23 -10.54
N GLY A 19 -6.16 -1.11 -9.22
CA GLY A 19 -4.97 -1.05 -8.36
C GLY A 19 -4.26 0.31 -8.32
N THR A 20 -4.76 1.33 -9.02
CA THR A 20 -4.21 2.69 -8.99
C THR A 20 -5.07 3.56 -8.06
N PRO A 21 -4.49 4.17 -7.00
CA PRO A 21 -5.23 5.06 -6.12
C PRO A 21 -5.67 6.32 -6.86
N LEU A 22 -6.86 6.82 -6.54
CA LEU A 22 -7.36 8.10 -7.00
C LEU A 22 -6.84 9.23 -6.09
N ASP A 23 -6.79 10.45 -6.62
CA ASP A 23 -6.49 11.64 -5.81
C ASP A 23 -7.60 11.86 -4.78
N ASP A 24 -7.23 12.29 -3.57
CA ASP A 24 -8.19 12.53 -2.47
C ASP A 24 -9.19 13.66 -2.81
N ASP A 25 -8.79 14.59 -3.69
CA ASP A 25 -9.63 15.70 -4.18
C ASP A 25 -10.43 15.34 -5.46
N ALA A 26 -10.31 14.11 -5.97
CA ALA A 26 -10.97 13.70 -7.20
C ALA A 26 -12.49 13.59 -7.02
N VAL A 27 -13.24 14.26 -7.91
CA VAL A 27 -14.70 14.09 -8.00
C VAL A 27 -15.01 12.97 -9.00
N LEU A 28 -15.55 11.85 -8.53
CA LEU A 28 -15.79 10.65 -9.37
C LEU A 28 -16.58 10.93 -10.66
N GLY A 29 -17.57 11.83 -10.61
CA GLY A 29 -18.37 12.20 -11.78
C GLY A 29 -17.62 13.02 -12.83
N GLN A 30 -16.41 13.49 -12.52
CA GLN A 30 -15.52 14.25 -13.41
C GLN A 30 -14.30 13.43 -13.84
N CYS A 31 -14.07 12.27 -13.22
CA CYS A 31 -13.01 11.36 -13.62
C CYS A 31 -13.36 10.69 -14.96
N PRO A 32 -12.40 10.45 -15.85
CA PRO A 32 -12.60 9.74 -17.11
C PRO A 32 -12.74 8.23 -16.89
N LEU A 33 -13.66 7.81 -16.03
CA LEU A 33 -13.92 6.41 -15.71
C LEU A 33 -14.99 5.85 -16.67
N PRO A 34 -14.79 4.65 -17.23
CA PRO A 34 -15.84 3.96 -17.97
C PRO A 34 -17.11 3.78 -17.13
N GLU A 35 -18.27 3.74 -17.79
CA GLU A 35 -19.51 3.34 -17.12
C GLU A 35 -19.34 1.94 -16.49
N PHE A 36 -19.96 1.76 -15.32
CA PHE A 36 -19.91 0.52 -14.54
C PHE A 36 -18.49 0.11 -14.07
N THR A 37 -17.55 1.06 -14.02
CA THR A 37 -16.24 0.81 -13.40
C THR A 37 -16.39 0.38 -11.95
N THR A 38 -15.72 -0.72 -11.60
CA THR A 38 -15.60 -1.18 -10.21
C THR A 38 -14.48 -0.41 -9.51
N LEU A 39 -14.81 0.18 -8.37
CA LEU A 39 -13.88 0.85 -7.47
C LEU A 39 -13.55 -0.07 -6.30
N GLU A 40 -12.31 -0.06 -5.86
CA GLU A 40 -11.87 -0.77 -4.67
C GLU A 40 -11.63 0.24 -3.54
N LEU A 41 -12.23 -0.03 -2.37
CA LEU A 41 -12.04 0.77 -1.16
C LEU A 41 -11.21 -0.05 -0.17
N SER A 42 -10.03 0.46 0.17
CA SER A 42 -9.08 -0.19 1.07
C SER A 42 -8.69 0.75 2.21
N THR A 43 -8.06 0.21 3.25
CA THR A 43 -7.53 1.00 4.37
C THR A 43 -6.01 1.10 4.28
N ARG A 44 -5.43 2.23 4.65
CA ARG A 44 -3.96 2.36 4.75
C ARG A 44 -3.44 1.40 5.83
N LEU A 45 -2.30 0.75 5.55
CA LEU A 45 -1.65 -0.09 6.55
C LEU A 45 -1.06 0.81 7.64
N LEU A 46 -1.62 0.73 8.86
CA LEU A 46 -0.96 1.26 10.05
C LEU A 46 0.34 0.49 10.23
N GLY A 47 1.48 1.19 10.18
CA GLY A 47 2.82 0.60 10.16
C GLY A 47 3.01 -0.50 11.20
N GLY A 48 3.01 -1.75 10.74
CA GLY A 48 3.34 -2.91 11.56
C GLY A 48 4.84 -2.93 11.86
N LYS A 49 5.19 -3.33 13.08
CA LYS A 49 6.57 -3.46 13.56
C LYS A 49 7.43 -4.19 12.51
N VAL A 50 8.32 -3.46 11.83
CA VAL A 50 9.28 -4.06 10.92
C VAL A 50 10.30 -4.81 11.76
N HIS A 51 10.11 -6.12 11.94
CA HIS A 51 11.15 -6.96 12.54
C HIS A 51 12.30 -7.00 11.55
N GLY A 52 13.41 -6.32 11.87
CA GLY A 52 14.55 -6.15 10.98
C GLY A 52 15.13 -7.49 10.49
N SER A 53 14.64 -7.99 9.36
CA SER A 53 15.14 -9.19 8.70
C SER A 53 16.49 -8.97 7.99
N LEU A 54 17.04 -7.76 8.05
CA LEU A 54 18.38 -7.43 7.55
C LEU A 54 19.51 -7.80 8.51
N ALA A 55 19.26 -8.61 9.55
CA ALA A 55 20.27 -9.04 10.52
C ALA A 55 21.50 -9.77 9.90
N ARG A 56 21.47 -10.08 8.59
CA ARG A 56 22.56 -10.76 7.86
C ARG A 56 22.94 -10.11 6.53
N ALA A 57 22.42 -8.94 6.17
CA ALA A 57 22.89 -8.24 4.98
C ALA A 57 24.35 -7.76 5.19
N GLY A 58 25.31 -8.41 4.52
CA GLY A 58 26.73 -8.01 4.52
C GLY A 58 27.72 -8.88 5.31
N LYS A 59 27.31 -9.99 5.95
CA LYS A 59 28.22 -10.80 6.81
C LYS A 59 29.35 -11.53 6.06
N VAL A 60 29.29 -11.63 4.73
CA VAL A 60 30.13 -12.55 3.94
C VAL A 60 31.39 -11.94 3.33
N ARG A 61 31.79 -10.70 3.68
CA ARG A 61 33.07 -10.12 3.19
C ARG A 61 34.30 -10.37 4.08
N GLY A 62 34.15 -11.05 5.22
CA GLY A 62 35.26 -11.33 6.15
C GLY A 62 35.31 -12.76 6.70
N GLN A 63 34.49 -13.68 6.16
CA GLN A 63 34.41 -15.07 6.66
C GLN A 63 35.32 -16.06 5.93
N THR A 64 35.91 -15.68 4.79
CA THR A 64 36.90 -16.53 4.11
C THR A 64 38.28 -16.24 4.70
N PRO A 65 38.93 -17.22 5.39
CA PRO A 65 40.30 -17.03 5.86
C PRO A 65 41.20 -16.80 4.65
N LYS A 66 42.07 -15.79 4.75
CA LYS A 66 43.06 -15.49 3.70
C LYS A 66 44.05 -16.65 3.65
N VAL A 67 44.07 -17.38 2.53
CA VAL A 67 45.06 -18.42 2.28
C VAL A 67 46.39 -17.71 2.06
N SER A 68 47.32 -17.87 3.02
CA SER A 68 48.71 -17.46 2.93
C SER A 68 49.55 -18.50 2.21
#